data_AF-A0A1J6II48-F1
#
_entry.id   AF-A0A1J6II48-F1
#
_cell.length_a   1.000
_cell.length_b   1.000
_cell.length_c   1.000
_cell.angle_alpha   90.00
_cell.angle_beta   90.00
_cell.angle_gamma   90.00
#
_symmetry.space_group_name_H-M   'P 1'
#
loop_
_entity.id
_entity.type
_entity.pdbx_description
1 polymer ?
#
loop_
_entity_poly.entity_id
_entity_poly.type
_entity_poly.pdbx_seq_one_letter_code
_entity_poly.pdbx_strand_id
1 'polypeptide(L)'
;MSKEGLQKVIQQEQIDSDIQGNFLSAEDLRDLFTFHDSVRSEIHEKMSCNRCQPDAVMPDDNPIADFNTQGLQPDQEDIGGFAGVAGCLHTLRSSEKQIGAPKEEDTASWGHHLSPKSVPDVIFQSAAGDEVSFVFSCQVDGKLVPVESTLKPKQEVENRELSHFKEKL
;
A
#
# COMPACT_ATOMS: atom_id res chain seq x y z
N MET A 1 -14.54 26.48 -49.14
CA MET A 1 -13.30 26.15 -48.42
C MET A 1 -13.00 24.68 -48.65
N SER A 2 -11.79 24.34 -49.10
CA SER A 2 -11.46 22.98 -49.59
C SER A 2 -11.26 22.01 -48.44
N LYS A 3 -11.83 20.78 -48.53
CA LYS A 3 -11.72 19.73 -47.50
C LYS A 3 -10.25 19.38 -47.17
N GLU A 4 -9.38 19.50 -48.17
CA GLU A 4 -7.92 19.30 -48.05
C GLU A 4 -7.22 20.30 -47.12
N GLY A 5 -7.81 21.49 -46.93
CA GLY A 5 -7.23 22.55 -46.11
C GLY A 5 -7.42 22.30 -44.62
N LEU A 6 -8.54 21.69 -44.22
CA LEU A 6 -8.85 21.40 -42.81
C LEU A 6 -7.99 20.26 -42.27
N GLN A 7 -7.68 19.26 -43.09
CA GLN A 7 -6.86 18.12 -42.67
C GLN A 7 -5.42 18.52 -42.34
N LYS A 8 -4.87 19.53 -43.03
CA LYS A 8 -3.55 20.08 -42.72
C LYS A 8 -3.52 20.87 -41.41
N VAL A 9 -4.63 21.49 -41.01
CA VAL A 9 -4.72 22.24 -39.75
C VAL A 9 -4.81 21.27 -38.57
N ILE A 10 -5.57 20.19 -38.69
CA ILE A 10 -5.68 19.14 -37.66
C ILE A 10 -4.33 18.43 -37.42
N GLN A 11 -3.57 18.16 -38.48
CA GLN A 11 -2.23 17.57 -38.35
C GLN A 11 -1.21 18.54 -37.76
N GLN A 12 -1.34 19.85 -38.01
CA GLN A 12 -0.41 20.84 -37.48
C GLN A 12 -0.59 21.04 -35.96
N GLU A 13 -1.82 20.97 -35.44
CA GLU A 13 -2.07 20.98 -33.98
C GLU A 13 -1.53 19.72 -33.27
N GLN A 14 -1.37 18.61 -34.00
CA GLN A 14 -0.79 17.38 -33.49
C GLN A 14 0.74 17.40 -33.38
N ILE A 15 1.42 18.31 -34.08
CA ILE A 15 2.90 18.40 -34.09
C ILE A 15 3.41 19.32 -32.98
N ASP A 16 2.62 20.32 -32.58
CA ASP A 16 2.96 21.25 -31.48
C ASP A 16 2.36 20.84 -30.12
N SER A 17 1.73 19.66 -30.06
CA SER A 17 1.21 19.08 -28.83
C SER A 17 2.12 17.98 -28.32
N ASP A 18 3.22 18.35 -27.65
CA ASP A 18 3.88 17.52 -26.63
C ASP A 18 2.97 17.30 -25.38
N ILE A 19 1.66 17.30 -25.59
CA ILE A 19 0.61 16.86 -24.67
C ILE A 19 0.02 15.59 -25.28
N GLN A 20 0.85 14.55 -25.28
CA GLN A 20 0.53 13.15 -25.03
C GLN A 20 -0.96 12.74 -25.17
N GLY A 21 -1.51 12.84 -26.39
CA GLY A 21 -2.90 12.49 -26.69
C GLY A 21 -3.10 10.98 -26.82
N ASN A 22 -3.82 10.39 -25.85
CA ASN A 22 -4.38 9.04 -25.81
C ASN A 22 -3.41 7.87 -26.14
N PHE A 23 -2.73 7.36 -25.11
CA PHE A 23 -1.85 6.18 -25.18
C PHE A 23 -2.59 4.83 -25.16
N LEU A 24 -3.92 4.86 -25.11
CA LEU A 24 -4.75 3.66 -24.98
C LEU A 24 -5.20 3.16 -26.34
N SER A 25 -4.95 1.88 -26.61
CA SER A 25 -5.49 1.18 -27.76
C SER A 25 -7.01 0.97 -27.62
N ALA A 26 -7.66 0.58 -28.71
CA ALA A 26 -9.08 0.22 -28.66
C ALA A 26 -9.34 -1.01 -27.75
N GLU A 27 -8.33 -1.86 -27.52
CA GLU A 27 -8.39 -2.98 -26.57
C GLU A 27 -8.34 -2.48 -25.14
N ASP A 28 -7.39 -1.59 -24.83
CA ASP A 28 -7.25 -1.00 -23.49
C ASP A 28 -8.51 -0.24 -23.08
N LEU A 29 -9.13 0.48 -24.01
CA LEU A 29 -10.41 1.15 -23.76
C LEU A 29 -11.54 0.16 -23.49
N ARG A 30 -11.59 -0.98 -24.18
CA ARG A 30 -12.59 -2.00 -23.90
C ARG A 30 -12.39 -2.60 -22.51
N ASP A 31 -11.16 -2.94 -22.15
CA ASP A 31 -10.79 -3.46 -20.84
C ASP A 31 -11.17 -2.46 -19.72
N LEU A 32 -10.81 -1.18 -19.88
CA LEU A 32 -11.10 -0.13 -18.92
C LEU A 32 -12.61 0.06 -18.63
N PHE A 33 -13.46 -0.18 -19.64
CA PHE A 33 -14.92 -0.10 -19.51
C PHE A 33 -15.59 -1.47 -19.31
N THR A 34 -14.84 -2.50 -18.92
CA THR A 34 -15.37 -3.83 -18.59
C THR A 34 -15.61 -3.97 -17.09
N PHE A 35 -16.73 -4.62 -16.74
CA PHE A 35 -17.01 -5.01 -15.36
C PHE A 35 -16.65 -6.49 -15.17
N HIS A 36 -15.75 -6.77 -14.23
CA HIS A 36 -15.29 -8.11 -13.89
C HIS A 36 -15.92 -8.57 -12.57
N ASP A 37 -17.03 -9.32 -12.62
CA ASP A 37 -17.78 -9.75 -11.44
C ASP A 37 -17.21 -11.01 -10.76
N SER A 38 -16.55 -11.87 -11.53
CA SER A 38 -16.04 -13.16 -11.06
C SER A 38 -14.64 -13.10 -10.42
N VAL A 39 -13.98 -11.96 -10.45
CA VAL A 39 -12.57 -11.81 -10.05
C VAL A 39 -12.49 -11.10 -8.68
N ARG A 40 -11.73 -11.66 -7.75
CA ARG A 40 -11.57 -11.04 -6.41
C ARG A 40 -10.72 -9.78 -6.43
N SER A 41 -9.72 -9.74 -7.31
CA SER A 41 -8.90 -8.57 -7.61
C SER A 41 -8.33 -8.69 -9.01
N GLU A 42 -8.68 -7.75 -9.88
CA GLU A 42 -8.17 -7.71 -11.26
C GLU A 42 -6.64 -7.54 -11.30
N ILE A 43 -6.08 -6.72 -10.40
CA ILE A 43 -4.65 -6.52 -10.25
C ILE A 43 -3.96 -7.86 -9.94
N HIS A 44 -4.52 -8.63 -9.01
CA HIS A 44 -3.99 -9.94 -8.64
C HIS A 44 -4.05 -10.96 -9.79
N GLU A 45 -5.13 -10.95 -10.58
CA GLU A 45 -5.25 -11.84 -11.74
C GLU A 45 -4.21 -11.50 -12.82
N LYS A 46 -4.06 -10.21 -13.13
CA LYS A 46 -3.11 -9.72 -14.15
C LYS A 46 -1.66 -10.01 -13.79
N MET A 47 -1.29 -10.05 -12.49
CA MET A 47 0.09 -10.36 -12.07
C MET A 47 0.48 -11.84 -12.13
N SER A 48 -0.48 -12.76 -12.35
CA SER A 48 -0.20 -14.22 -12.41
C SER A 48 0.62 -14.73 -11.22
N CYS A 49 0.16 -14.41 -10.00
CA CYS A 49 0.86 -14.75 -8.76
C CYS A 49 1.15 -16.26 -8.62
N ASN A 50 2.41 -16.64 -8.42
CA ASN A 50 2.79 -18.02 -8.14
C ASN A 50 2.79 -18.39 -6.64
N ARG A 51 2.54 -17.41 -5.77
CA ARG A 51 2.53 -17.59 -4.30
C ARG A 51 1.13 -17.96 -3.81
N CYS A 52 0.10 -17.42 -4.45
CA CYS A 52 -1.30 -17.70 -4.14
C CYS A 52 -1.72 -19.01 -4.80
N GLN A 53 -2.00 -20.04 -4.00
CA GLN A 53 -2.60 -21.26 -4.53
C GLN A 53 -4.09 -21.01 -4.87
N PRO A 54 -4.57 -21.47 -6.04
CA PRO A 54 -5.92 -21.18 -6.52
C PRO A 54 -7.04 -21.69 -5.61
N ASP A 55 -6.81 -22.79 -4.88
CA ASP A 55 -7.80 -23.39 -3.98
C ASP A 55 -7.08 -24.08 -2.83
N ALA A 56 -6.79 -23.34 -1.77
CA ALA A 56 -6.65 -23.99 -0.48
C ALA A 56 -8.06 -24.39 -0.03
N VAL A 57 -8.51 -25.53 -0.53
CA VAL A 57 -9.52 -26.36 0.13
C VAL A 57 -9.16 -26.36 1.62
N MET A 58 -10.15 -26.06 2.46
CA MET A 58 -10.04 -26.10 3.90
C MET A 58 -9.22 -27.33 4.32
N PRO A 59 -8.30 -27.22 5.30
CA PRO A 59 -7.57 -28.39 5.76
C PRO A 59 -8.58 -29.36 6.34
N ASP A 60 -8.84 -30.45 5.62
CA ASP A 60 -9.38 -31.67 6.20
C ASP A 60 -8.27 -32.25 7.08
N ASP A 61 -8.62 -32.69 8.29
CA ASP A 61 -7.71 -33.14 9.35
C ASP A 61 -6.94 -34.42 8.93
N ASN A 62 -5.98 -34.32 8.02
CA ASN A 62 -5.13 -35.44 7.63
C ASN A 62 -3.68 -35.00 7.37
N PRO A 63 -2.73 -35.32 8.26
CA PRO A 63 -1.37 -34.80 8.18
C PRO A 63 -0.45 -35.76 7.43
N ILE A 64 -0.65 -35.99 6.13
CA ILE A 64 0.41 -36.60 5.29
C ILE A 64 0.34 -36.05 3.87
N ALA A 65 1.17 -35.04 3.57
CA ALA A 65 1.66 -34.78 2.23
C ALA A 65 3.04 -34.13 2.32
N ASP A 66 4.07 -34.96 2.18
CA ASP A 66 5.44 -34.58 1.90
C ASP A 66 5.49 -33.67 0.67
N PHE A 67 5.66 -32.36 0.88
CA PHE A 67 6.06 -31.44 -0.17
C PHE A 67 7.50 -31.01 0.08
N ASN A 68 8.34 -31.34 -0.91
CA ASN A 68 9.74 -30.94 -1.05
C ASN A 68 9.94 -29.47 -0.63
N THR A 69 10.39 -29.29 0.62
CA THR A 69 10.72 -27.99 1.18
C THR A 69 12.12 -27.61 0.70
N GLN A 70 12.20 -27.18 -0.55
CA GLN A 70 13.35 -26.45 -1.06
C GLN A 70 13.12 -24.97 -0.72
N GLY A 71 13.74 -24.52 0.37
CA GLY A 71 13.75 -23.11 0.77
C GLY A 71 12.95 -22.80 2.02
N LEU A 72 13.26 -23.45 3.14
CA LEU A 72 12.93 -22.93 4.46
C LEU A 72 13.71 -21.61 4.64
N GLN A 73 13.16 -20.50 4.16
CA GLN A 73 13.68 -19.18 4.54
C GLN A 73 13.37 -19.00 6.02
N PRO A 74 14.36 -18.60 6.83
CA PRO A 74 14.16 -18.44 8.26
C PRO A 74 13.08 -17.38 8.48
N ASP A 75 12.18 -17.68 9.41
CA ASP A 75 11.40 -16.73 10.21
C ASP A 75 11.40 -15.30 9.65
N GLN A 76 10.47 -15.00 8.75
CA GLN A 76 10.21 -13.60 8.43
C GLN A 76 9.64 -12.96 9.69
N GLU A 77 10.52 -12.22 10.37
CA GLU A 77 10.21 -11.42 11.54
C GLU A 77 8.93 -10.63 11.29
N ASP A 78 8.03 -10.67 12.28
CA ASP A 78 6.79 -9.91 12.28
C ASP A 78 7.09 -8.40 12.23
N ILE A 79 7.06 -7.83 11.03
CA ILE A 79 7.42 -6.43 10.77
C ILE A 79 6.54 -5.55 11.65
N GLY A 80 7.14 -4.79 12.57
CA GLY A 80 6.39 -3.93 13.50
C GLY A 80 5.49 -4.66 14.51
N GLY A 81 5.54 -5.99 14.60
CA GLY A 81 4.74 -6.78 15.55
C GLY A 81 3.24 -6.87 15.20
N PHE A 82 2.85 -6.48 13.99
CA PHE A 82 1.43 -6.37 13.59
C PHE A 82 0.71 -7.72 13.61
N ALA A 83 1.33 -8.79 13.11
CA ALA A 83 0.71 -10.11 13.03
C ALA A 83 0.56 -10.78 14.41
N GLY A 84 1.49 -10.50 15.32
CA GLY A 84 1.42 -10.91 16.72
C GLY A 84 0.27 -10.21 17.45
N VAL A 85 0.12 -8.89 17.27
CA VAL A 85 -0.99 -8.12 17.84
C VAL A 85 -2.33 -8.56 17.28
N ALA A 86 -2.41 -8.84 15.98
CA ALA A 86 -3.63 -9.35 15.33
C ALA A 86 -3.90 -10.84 15.61
N GLY A 87 -2.97 -11.55 16.23
CA GLY A 87 -3.10 -12.97 16.56
C GLY A 87 -3.01 -13.92 15.35
N CYS A 88 -2.58 -13.44 14.18
CA CYS A 88 -2.52 -14.22 12.94
C CYS A 88 -1.10 -14.73 12.60
N LEU A 89 -0.07 -14.39 13.39
CA LEU A 89 1.34 -14.68 13.09
C LEU A 89 1.63 -16.11 12.61
N HIS A 90 1.05 -17.11 13.27
CA HIS A 90 1.27 -18.54 13.01
C HIS A 90 0.27 -19.13 12.00
N THR A 91 -0.74 -18.36 11.59
CA THR A 91 -1.77 -18.80 10.63
C THR A 91 -1.54 -18.24 9.23
N LEU A 92 -0.65 -17.25 9.08
CA LEU A 92 -0.33 -16.63 7.78
C LEU A 92 0.28 -17.64 6.81
N ARG A 93 -0.31 -17.74 5.63
CA ARG A 93 0.25 -18.45 4.47
C ARG A 93 1.46 -17.71 3.91
N SER A 94 2.26 -18.40 3.11
CA SER A 94 3.43 -17.81 2.44
C SER A 94 3.07 -16.66 1.49
N SER A 95 1.88 -16.68 0.86
CA SER A 95 1.37 -15.57 0.05
C SER A 95 0.97 -14.36 0.89
N GLU A 96 0.52 -14.58 2.12
CA GLU A 96 0.01 -13.53 3.02
C GLU A 96 1.15 -12.79 3.73
N LYS A 97 2.36 -13.35 3.74
CA LYS A 97 3.56 -12.70 4.26
C LYS A 97 4.17 -11.81 3.19
N GLN A 98 4.35 -10.52 3.43
CA GLN A 98 5.15 -9.66 2.55
C GLN A 98 6.55 -10.24 2.34
N ILE A 99 7.20 -10.05 1.17
CA ILE A 99 8.59 -10.44 0.91
C ILE A 99 9.52 -9.24 1.17
N GLY A 100 10.39 -9.35 2.19
CA GLY A 100 11.35 -8.30 2.52
C GLY A 100 10.69 -6.96 2.88
N ALA A 101 11.30 -5.86 2.43
CA ALA A 101 10.78 -4.49 2.54
C ALA A 101 10.53 -3.94 1.12
N PRO A 102 9.43 -4.34 0.45
CA PRO A 102 9.15 -3.97 -0.91
C PRO A 102 8.81 -2.48 -1.00
N LYS A 103 8.99 -1.94 -2.20
CA LYS A 103 8.56 -0.58 -2.49
C LYS A 103 7.05 -0.52 -2.72
N GLU A 104 6.52 0.69 -2.79
CA GLU A 104 5.09 0.91 -2.99
C GLU A 104 4.62 0.38 -4.35
N GLU A 105 5.46 0.49 -5.38
CA GLU A 105 5.14 -0.01 -6.72
C GLU A 105 5.19 -1.55 -6.85
N ASP A 106 5.81 -2.26 -5.91
CA ASP A 106 6.04 -3.71 -5.99
C ASP A 106 4.94 -4.52 -5.28
N THR A 107 3.72 -4.41 -5.80
CA THR A 107 2.54 -5.11 -5.27
C THR A 107 2.69 -6.65 -5.29
N ALA A 108 3.56 -7.20 -6.14
CA ALA A 108 3.82 -8.64 -6.21
C ALA A 108 4.54 -9.17 -4.95
N SER A 109 5.34 -8.33 -4.32
CA SER A 109 6.07 -8.64 -3.08
C SER A 109 5.28 -8.29 -1.81
N TRP A 110 4.13 -7.64 -1.91
CA TRP A 110 3.25 -7.37 -0.76
C TRP A 110 2.62 -8.68 -0.23
N GLY A 111 1.98 -8.61 0.93
CA GLY A 111 1.14 -9.69 1.46
C GLY A 111 -0.18 -9.77 0.68
N HIS A 112 -0.58 -10.97 0.28
CA HIS A 112 -1.77 -11.24 -0.54
C HIS A 112 -2.82 -12.00 0.27
N HIS A 113 -3.92 -11.33 0.62
CA HIS A 113 -4.95 -11.88 1.48
C HIS A 113 -6.25 -12.12 0.73
N LEU A 114 -6.67 -13.39 0.66
CA LEU A 114 -7.96 -13.80 0.11
C LEU A 114 -9.10 -13.60 1.12
N SER A 115 -8.78 -13.44 2.40
CA SER A 115 -9.73 -13.20 3.47
C SER A 115 -9.27 -12.01 4.32
N PRO A 116 -10.16 -11.08 4.68
CA PRO A 116 -9.83 -10.01 5.62
C PRO A 116 -9.25 -10.50 6.94
N LYS A 117 -9.64 -11.70 7.39
CA LYS A 117 -9.21 -12.30 8.66
C LYS A 117 -7.71 -12.60 8.74
N SER A 118 -7.03 -12.74 7.61
CA SER A 118 -5.58 -12.95 7.61
C SER A 118 -4.78 -11.66 7.54
N VAL A 119 -5.42 -10.50 7.40
CA VAL A 119 -4.73 -9.20 7.37
C VAL A 119 -4.20 -8.89 8.78
N PRO A 120 -2.91 -8.52 8.96
CA PRO A 120 -2.34 -8.16 10.26
C PRO A 120 -2.84 -6.82 10.87
N ASP A 121 -4.15 -6.54 10.80
CA ASP A 121 -4.78 -5.31 11.29
C ASP A 121 -6.19 -5.63 11.82
N VAL A 122 -6.35 -5.55 13.14
CA VAL A 122 -7.62 -5.87 13.83
C VAL A 122 -8.74 -4.88 13.52
N ILE A 123 -8.40 -3.63 13.23
CA ILE A 123 -9.37 -2.59 12.88
C ILE A 123 -9.89 -2.87 11.47
N PHE A 124 -8.98 -3.14 10.54
CA PHE A 124 -9.36 -3.54 9.18
C PHE A 124 -10.21 -4.81 9.19
N GLN A 125 -9.79 -5.86 9.90
CA GLN A 125 -10.54 -7.11 10.03
C GLN A 125 -11.98 -6.88 10.51
N SER A 126 -12.17 -5.98 11.47
CA SER A 126 -13.49 -5.66 12.03
C SER A 126 -14.35 -4.83 11.09
N ALA A 127 -13.73 -4.02 10.22
CA ALA A 127 -14.43 -3.10 9.32
C ALA A 127 -14.71 -3.67 7.92
N ALA A 128 -13.99 -4.71 7.49
CA ALA A 128 -13.98 -5.17 6.09
C ALA A 128 -15.32 -5.73 5.58
N GLY A 129 -16.13 -6.36 6.45
CA GLY A 129 -17.42 -6.94 6.09
C GLY A 129 -17.36 -7.92 4.90
N ASP A 130 -18.45 -7.98 4.14
CA ASP A 130 -18.57 -8.78 2.90
C ASP A 130 -18.16 -7.96 1.65
N GLU A 131 -17.86 -6.68 1.83
CA GLU A 131 -17.53 -5.72 0.78
C GLU A 131 -16.09 -5.88 0.26
N VAL A 132 -15.19 -6.45 1.06
CA VAL A 132 -13.78 -6.66 0.71
C VAL A 132 -13.56 -8.06 0.13
N SER A 133 -13.21 -8.11 -1.15
CA SER A 133 -12.95 -9.36 -1.89
C SER A 133 -11.50 -9.87 -1.81
N PHE A 134 -10.53 -8.95 -1.62
CA PHE A 134 -9.09 -9.22 -1.61
C PHE A 134 -8.33 -8.04 -0.98
N VAL A 135 -7.16 -8.29 -0.38
CA VAL A 135 -6.30 -7.24 0.19
C VAL A 135 -4.84 -7.46 -0.18
N PHE A 136 -4.18 -6.39 -0.64
CA PHE A 136 -2.73 -6.27 -0.64
C PHE A 136 -2.30 -5.53 0.62
N SER A 137 -1.40 -6.10 1.42
CA SER A 137 -0.88 -5.45 2.63
C SER A 137 0.62 -5.18 2.51
N CYS A 138 1.02 -3.94 2.84
CA CYS A 138 2.42 -3.57 2.99
C CYS A 138 2.69 -3.17 4.44
N GLN A 139 3.57 -3.89 5.13
CA GLN A 139 3.99 -3.55 6.50
C GLN A 139 5.33 -2.83 6.45
N VAL A 140 5.40 -1.71 7.17
CA VAL A 140 6.62 -0.94 7.39
C VAL A 140 6.90 -0.86 8.89
N ASP A 141 8.16 -1.03 9.28
CA ASP A 141 8.58 -0.85 10.67
C ASP A 141 8.58 0.65 11.01
N GLY A 142 7.43 1.12 11.46
CA GLY A 142 7.19 2.51 11.82
C GLY A 142 7.97 2.89 13.08
N LYS A 143 9.26 3.16 12.95
CA LYS A 143 10.01 3.86 13.99
C LYS A 143 9.53 5.31 13.99
N LEU A 144 8.58 5.63 14.86
CA LEU A 144 8.23 7.01 15.17
C LEU A 144 9.50 7.69 15.69
N VAL A 145 10.18 8.45 14.84
CA VAL A 145 11.18 9.41 15.30
C VAL A 145 10.38 10.60 15.85
N PRO A 146 10.42 10.87 17.16
CA PRO A 146 9.75 12.05 17.68
C PRO A 146 10.30 13.27 16.95
N VAL A 147 9.44 13.99 16.25
CA VAL A 147 9.80 15.32 15.76
C VAL A 147 9.96 16.17 17.01
N GLU A 148 11.20 16.48 17.38
CA GLU A 148 11.45 17.42 18.47
C GLU A 148 10.76 18.74 18.12
N SER A 149 9.66 19.03 18.81
CA SER A 149 8.99 20.32 18.71
C SER A 149 10.02 21.36 19.14
N THR A 150 10.44 22.22 18.21
CA THR A 150 11.37 23.32 18.47
C THR A 150 10.86 24.12 19.68
N LEU A 151 11.57 23.99 20.80
CA LEU A 151 11.31 24.80 21.99
C LEU A 151 11.50 26.27 21.60
N LYS A 152 10.42 27.06 21.68
CA LYS A 152 10.49 28.52 21.48
C LYS A 152 11.50 29.09 22.48
N PRO A 153 12.43 29.97 22.05
CA PRO A 153 13.34 30.63 22.98
C PRO A 153 12.53 31.45 23.99
N LYS A 154 12.81 31.23 25.27
CA LYS A 154 12.22 32.00 26.37
C LYS A 154 12.73 33.44 26.24
N GLN A 155 11.86 34.39 25.90
CA GLN A 155 12.21 35.81 25.96
C GLN A 155 12.51 36.16 27.42
N GLU A 156 13.74 36.60 27.70
CA GLU A 156 14.07 37.30 28.94
C GLU A 156 13.31 38.63 28.95
N VAL A 157 12.40 38.78 29.93
CA VAL A 157 11.76 40.04 30.22
C VAL A 157 12.78 40.90 30.98
N GLU A 158 13.34 41.87 30.27
CA GLU A 158 14.21 42.91 30.82
C GLU A 158 13.42 43.77 31.82
N ASN A 159 13.73 43.60 33.10
CA ASN A 159 13.08 44.31 34.20
C ASN A 159 13.76 45.69 34.36
N ARG A 160 13.22 46.70 33.69
CA ARG A 160 13.67 48.08 33.81
C ARG A 160 12.79 48.83 34.82
N GLU A 161 13.47 49.48 35.76
CA GLU A 161 13.04 50.57 36.66
C GLU A 161 12.53 50.20 38.06
N LEU A 162 13.42 50.35 39.05
CA LEU A 162 13.12 51.09 40.30
C LEU A 162 14.40 51.33 41.11
N SER A 163 15.18 52.34 40.73
CA SER A 163 16.20 52.92 41.61
C SER A 163 16.32 54.42 41.35
N HIS A 164 15.27 55.17 41.72
CA HIS A 164 15.37 56.61 41.94
C HIS A 164 14.42 57.07 43.05
N PHE A 165 14.68 56.65 44.29
CA PHE A 165 14.28 57.43 45.48
C PHE A 165 15.05 56.95 46.72
N LYS A 166 16.26 57.49 46.92
CA LYS A 166 16.92 57.53 48.23
C LYS A 166 17.52 58.90 48.44
N GLU A 167 16.74 59.79 49.06
CA GLU A 167 17.27 60.95 49.77
C GLU A 167 16.37 61.21 50.99
N LYS A 168 16.91 60.88 52.18
CA LYS A 168 16.62 61.44 53.51
C LYS A 168 17.37 60.61 54.57
N LEU A 169 18.66 60.92 54.76
CA LEU A 169 19.21 61.54 55.97
C LEU A 169 20.71 61.79 55.78
#